data_AF-A0A538LD12-F1
#
_entry.id   AF-A0A538LD12-F1
#
_cell.length_a   1.000
_cell.length_b   1.000
_cell.length_c   1.000
_cell.angle_alpha   90.00
_cell.angle_beta   90.00
_cell.angle_gamma   90.00
#
_symmetry.space_group_name_H-M   'P 1'
#
loop_
_entity.id
_entity.type
_entity.pdbx_description
1 polymer ?
#
loop_
_entity_poly.entity_id
_entity_poly.type
_entity_poly.pdbx_seq_one_letter_code
_entity_poly.pdbx_strand_id
1 'polypeptide(L)' 'VNLFLYDGAIVPDPDGIITGGHDNKTARTIAYRRGEAVDARPLTAMLEQIVANNRAGGWRKLKTQ' A
#
# COMPACT_ATOMS: atom_id res chain seq x y z
N VAL A 1 12.00 6.09 -8.41
CA VAL A 1 10.56 6.21 -8.73
C VAL A 1 9.78 6.04 -7.45
N ASN A 2 8.72 6.81 -7.23
CA ASN A 2 7.88 6.69 -6.04
C ASN A 2 6.52 6.10 -6.44
N LEU A 3 6.15 4.98 -5.83
CA LEU A 3 4.81 4.43 -5.92
C LEU A 3 3.99 4.97 -4.73
N PHE A 4 2.98 5.76 -5.02
CA PHE A 4 2.04 6.27 -4.03
C PHE A 4 0.84 5.33 -3.89
N LEU A 5 0.52 4.95 -2.65
CA LEU A 5 -0.61 4.10 -2.30
C LEU A 5 -1.65 4.93 -1.56
N TYR A 6 -2.84 5.07 -2.13
CA TYR A 6 -3.97 5.80 -1.54
C TYR A 6 -5.05 4.83 -1.06
N ASP A 7 -4.68 4.00 -0.09
CA ASP A 7 -5.52 2.92 0.45
C ASP A 7 -6.07 3.23 1.85
N GLY A 8 -5.87 4.45 2.35
CA GLY A 8 -6.23 4.80 3.72
C GLY A 8 -5.32 4.14 4.76
N ALA A 9 -4.16 3.61 4.40
CA ALA A 9 -3.32 2.82 5.30
C ALA A 9 -4.07 1.66 5.98
N ILE A 10 -5.03 1.05 5.28
CA ILE A 10 -5.82 -0.07 5.80
C ILE A 10 -5.14 -1.42 5.55
N VAL A 11 -4.32 -1.52 4.51
CA VAL A 11 -3.58 -2.76 4.20
C VAL A 11 -2.31 -2.81 5.05
N PRO A 12 -2.08 -3.87 5.85
CA PRO A 12 -0.87 -4.00 6.65
C PRO A 12 0.37 -4.13 5.76
N ASP A 13 1.53 -3.80 6.33
CA ASP A 13 2.83 -3.91 5.67
C ASP A 13 3.76 -4.81 6.50
N PRO A 14 3.54 -6.14 6.51
CA PRO A 14 4.33 -7.06 7.32
C PRO A 14 5.78 -7.22 6.83
N ASP A 15 6.01 -7.01 5.52
CA ASP A 15 7.32 -7.11 4.89
C ASP A 15 8.11 -5.79 4.93
N GLY A 16 7.50 -4.70 5.43
CA GLY A 16 8.17 -3.41 5.62
C GLY A 16 8.55 -2.70 4.33
N ILE A 17 7.77 -2.87 3.25
CA ILE A 17 8.08 -2.26 1.95
C ILE A 17 7.66 -0.79 1.85
N ILE A 18 6.79 -0.29 2.75
CA ILE A 18 6.48 1.13 2.85
C ILE A 18 7.73 1.87 3.34
N THR A 19 8.18 2.85 2.57
CA THR A 19 9.39 3.63 2.89
C THR A 19 9.05 5.01 3.48
N GLY A 20 7.78 5.39 3.56
CA GLY A 20 7.37 6.68 4.08
C GLY A 20 5.87 6.83 4.30
N GLY A 21 5.52 7.76 5.19
CA GLY A 21 4.13 8.02 5.58
C GLY A 21 3.55 7.01 6.56
N HIS A 22 4.37 6.35 7.38
CA HIS A 22 3.93 5.29 8.31
C HIS A 22 2.78 5.71 9.24
N ASP A 23 2.72 6.98 9.65
CA ASP A 23 1.64 7.51 10.50
C ASP A 23 0.47 8.11 9.72
N ASN A 24 0.59 8.26 8.40
CA ASN A 24 -0.47 8.83 7.57
C ASN A 24 -1.70 7.92 7.56
N LYS A 25 -2.88 8.55 7.58
CA LYS A 25 -4.17 7.83 7.59
C LYS A 25 -4.85 7.77 6.22
N THR A 26 -4.19 8.29 5.18
CA THR A 26 -4.73 8.43 3.83
C THR A 26 -3.83 7.78 2.79
N ALA A 27 -2.58 8.23 2.66
CA ALA A 27 -1.62 7.73 1.68
C ALA A 27 -0.25 7.44 2.28
N ARG A 28 0.41 6.42 1.70
CA ARG A 28 1.77 5.98 2.00
C ARG A 28 2.58 5.83 0.71
N THR A 29 3.89 5.65 0.83
CA THR A 29 4.80 5.60 -0.32
C THR A 29 5.77 4.43 -0.24
N ILE A 30 6.07 3.84 -1.39
CA ILE A 30 7.22 2.96 -1.61
C ILE A 30 8.17 3.67 -2.58
N ALA A 31 9.38 4.01 -2.13
CA ALA A 31 10.38 4.73 -2.90
C ALA A 31 11.46 3.77 -3.40
N TYR A 32 11.64 3.69 -4.72
CA TYR A 32 12.69 2.90 -5.36
C TYR A 32 13.79 3.79 -5.91
N ARG A 33 15.05 3.40 -5.70
CA ARG A 33 16.23 4.05 -6.29
C ARG A 33 16.62 3.40 -7.60
N ARG A 34 17.47 4.08 -8.38
CA ARG A 34 18.03 3.52 -9.61
C ARG A 34 18.87 2.29 -9.27
N GLY A 35 18.61 1.17 -9.95
CA GLY A 35 19.34 -0.09 -9.77
C GLY A 35 18.86 -0.94 -8.58
N GLU A 36 17.88 -0.46 -7.81
CA GLU A 36 17.25 -1.24 -6.75
C GLU A 36 16.27 -2.24 -7.36
N ALA A 37 16.32 -3.49 -6.89
CA ALA A 37 15.37 -4.51 -7.28
C ALA A 37 14.02 -4.25 -6.59
N VAL A 38 12.93 -4.43 -7.33
CA VAL A 38 11.58 -4.39 -6.75
C VAL A 38 11.31 -5.74 -6.09
N ASP A 39 10.94 -5.74 -4.81
CA ASP A 39 10.47 -6.97 -4.16
C ASP A 39 9.05 -7.29 -4.63
N ALA A 40 8.97 -8.09 -5.70
CA ALA A 40 7.74 -8.31 -6.43
C ALA A 40 6.68 -9.04 -5.60
N ARG A 41 7.08 -10.01 -4.76
CA ARG A 41 6.13 -10.82 -3.98
C ARG A 41 5.32 -9.98 -2.97
N PRO A 42 5.94 -9.22 -2.05
CA PRO A 42 5.19 -8.40 -1.11
C PRO A 42 4.46 -7.25 -1.80
N LEU A 43 5.03 -6.67 -2.87
CA LEU A 43 4.33 -5.64 -3.64
C LEU A 43 3.06 -6.18 -4.29
N THR A 44 3.12 -7.35 -4.94
CA THR A 44 1.95 -7.98 -5.55
C THR A 44 0.88 -8.29 -4.51
N ALA A 45 1.25 -8.90 -3.38
CA ALA A 45 0.29 -9.23 -2.31
C ALA A 45 -0.42 -7.97 -1.76
N MET A 46 0.34 -6.88 -1.52
CA MET A 46 -0.24 -5.61 -1.07
C MET A 46 -1.21 -5.03 -2.11
N LEU A 47 -0.83 -5.02 -3.40
CA LEU A 47 -1.68 -4.51 -4.47
C LEU A 47 -2.95 -5.35 -4.67
N GLU A 48 -2.86 -6.67 -4.61
CA GLU A 48 -4.00 -7.58 -4.68
C GLU A 48 -5.00 -7.30 -3.54
N GLN A 49 -4.52 -7.10 -2.32
CA GLN A 49 -5.37 -6.75 -1.19
C GLN A 49 -6.01 -5.37 -1.37
N ILE A 50 -5.27 -4.37 -1.87
CA ILE A 50 -5.83 -3.04 -2.20
C ILE A 50 -6.93 -3.18 -3.26
N VAL A 51 -6.71 -3.99 -4.30
CA VAL A 51 -7.72 -4.27 -5.34
C VAL A 51 -8.95 -4.94 -4.75
N ALA A 52 -8.79 -5.94 -3.89
CA ALA A 52 -9.90 -6.59 -3.19
C ALA A 52 -10.69 -5.59 -2.34
N ASN A 53 -10.01 -4.73 -1.58
CA ASN A 53 -10.64 -3.69 -0.78
C ASN A 53 -11.42 -2.68 -1.65
N ASN A 54 -10.85 -2.28 -2.79
CA ASN A 54 -11.51 -1.38 -3.74
C ASN A 54 -12.76 -2.03 -4.33
N ARG A 55 -12.71 -3.32 -4.70
CA ARG A 55 -13.88 -4.08 -5.18
C ARG A 55 -14.97 -4.20 -4.12
N ALA A 56 -14.62 -4.26 -2.84
CA ALA A 56 -15.58 -4.28 -1.73
C ALA A 56 -16.22 -2.89 -1.41
N GLY A 57 -15.78 -1.83 -2.10
CA GLY A 57 -16.29 -0.45 -1.95
C GLY A 57 -15.28 0.55 -1.39
N GLY A 58 -14.01 0.16 -1.28
CA GLY A 58 -12.91 1.04 -0.92
C GLY A 58 -12.76 1.28 0.58
N TRP A 59 -11.58 1.74 0.97
CA TRP A 59 -11.16 1.87 2.37
C TRP A 59 -12.07 2.77 3.22
N ARG A 60 -12.66 3.83 2.64
CA ARG A 60 -13.59 4.71 3.37
C ARG A 60 -14.82 3.96 3.88
N LYS A 61 -15.35 3.04 3.07
CA LYS A 61 -16.48 2.18 3.45
C LYS A 61 -16.04 1.09 4.43
N LEU A 62 -14.91 0.44 4.17
CA LEU A 62 -14.44 -0.67 5.00
C LEU A 62 -14.04 -0.25 6.42
N LYS A 63 -13.49 0.96 6.60
CA LYS A 63 -13.13 1.48 7.93
C LYS A 63 -14.33 1.89 8.80
N THR A 64 -15.52 2.00 8.20
CA THR A 64 -16.75 2.33 8.93
C THR A 64 -17.57 1.09 9.29
N GLN A 65 -17.07 -0.11 8.98
CA GLN A 65 -17.70 -1.39 9.30
C GLN A 65 -17.12 -2.00 10.59
#